data_AF-A0A511XEZ6-F1
#
_entry.id   AF-A0A511XEZ6-F1
#
_cell.length_a   1.000
_cell.length_b   1.000
_cell.length_c   1.000
_cell.angle_alpha   90.00
_cell.angle_beta   90.00
_cell.angle_gamma   90.00
#
_symmetry.space_group_name_H-M   'P 1'
#
loop_
_entity.id
_entity.type
_entity.pdbx_description
1 polymer ?
#
loop_
_entity_poly.entity_id
_entity_poly.type
_entity_poly.pdbx_seq_one_letter_code
_entity_poly.pdbx_strand_id
1 'polypeptide(L)'
;MTEELIHPKDFYRKLNTAIRSAGGVTAFARAHGVSPRKVYDAQDGARYHEEVARALGLAVTVRYPVIADPKTLVAGTVVYEKLNSFIRASKSQRAAAEELGVSVSHLSNIVNARRGLAPVLAHLGFMAPLTRFAPLVRPVKDA
;
A
#
# COMPACT_ATOMS: atom_id res chain seq x y z
N MET A 1 18.52 -2.35 -0.36
CA MET A 1 17.79 -3.39 -1.13
C MET A 1 16.60 -2.73 -1.79
N THR A 2 16.49 -2.77 -3.11
CA THR A 2 15.28 -2.38 -3.83
C THR A 2 14.24 -3.46 -3.57
N GLU A 3 13.19 -3.12 -2.85
CA GLU A 3 12.04 -4.01 -2.67
C GLU A 3 11.43 -4.29 -4.04
N GLU A 4 11.36 -5.56 -4.45
CA GLU A 4 10.75 -5.95 -5.72
C GLU A 4 9.24 -5.82 -5.60
N LEU A 5 8.70 -4.68 -6.05
CA LEU A 5 7.28 -4.38 -6.00
C LEU A 5 6.57 -4.93 -7.22
N ILE A 6 5.62 -5.83 -6.98
CA ILE A 6 4.80 -6.46 -8.01
C ILE A 6 3.63 -5.54 -8.37
N HIS A 7 3.42 -5.36 -9.67
CA HIS A 7 2.31 -4.57 -10.20
C HIS A 7 0.98 -5.33 -10.07
N PRO A 8 -0.17 -4.65 -9.88
CA PRO A 8 -1.48 -5.31 -9.84
C PRO A 8 -1.76 -6.28 -11.00
N LYS A 9 -1.37 -5.93 -12.22
CA LYS A 9 -1.47 -6.82 -13.40
C LYS A 9 -0.81 -8.19 -13.16
N ASP A 10 0.35 -8.19 -12.52
CA ASP A 10 1.12 -9.40 -12.25
C ASP A 10 0.55 -10.17 -11.07
N PHE A 11 -0.03 -9.48 -10.09
CA PHE A 11 -0.84 -10.10 -9.04
C PHE A 11 -2.01 -10.90 -9.64
N TYR A 12 -2.83 -10.30 -10.52
CA TYR A 12 -3.94 -11.01 -11.15
C TYR A 12 -3.49 -12.21 -11.97
N ARG A 13 -2.38 -12.07 -12.71
CA ARG A 13 -1.77 -13.18 -13.46
C ARG A 13 -1.36 -14.33 -12.55
N LYS A 14 -0.73 -14.05 -11.40
CA LYS A 14 -0.38 -15.04 -10.38
C LYS A 14 -1.62 -15.70 -9.78
N LEU A 15 -2.61 -14.90 -9.39
CA LEU A 15 -3.88 -15.37 -8.82
C LEU A 15 -4.60 -16.33 -9.77
N ASN A 16 -4.83 -15.93 -11.02
CA ASN A 16 -5.50 -16.75 -12.03
C ASN A 16 -4.73 -18.03 -12.37
N THR A 17 -3.40 -17.99 -12.30
CA THR A 17 -2.59 -19.20 -12.49
C THR A 17 -2.73 -20.15 -11.30
N ALA A 18 -2.62 -19.64 -10.07
CA ALA A 18 -2.78 -20.45 -8.86
C ALA A 18 -4.19 -21.07 -8.75
N ILE A 19 -5.25 -20.31 -9.09
CA ILE A 19 -6.62 -20.80 -9.15
C ILE A 19 -6.74 -21.96 -10.15
N ARG A 20 -6.19 -21.81 -11.36
CA ARG A 20 -6.23 -22.87 -12.38
C ARG A 20 -5.46 -24.12 -11.92
N SER A 21 -4.28 -23.94 -11.36
CA SER A 21 -3.47 -25.05 -10.81
C SER A 21 -4.16 -25.79 -9.67
N ALA A 22 -4.95 -25.09 -8.84
CA ALA A 22 -5.73 -25.69 -7.77
C ALA A 22 -7.01 -26.40 -8.25
N GLY A 23 -7.40 -26.25 -9.52
CA GLY A 23 -8.65 -26.81 -10.06
C GLY A 23 -9.88 -25.92 -9.87
N GLY A 24 -9.69 -24.63 -9.57
CA GLY A 24 -10.77 -23.64 -9.47
C GLY A 24 -10.77 -22.87 -8.14
N VAL A 25 -11.66 -21.87 -8.07
CA VAL A 25 -11.72 -20.91 -6.94
C VAL A 25 -11.97 -21.61 -5.61
N THR A 26 -12.97 -22.49 -5.55
CA THR A 26 -13.32 -23.21 -4.31
C THR A 26 -12.18 -24.10 -3.80
N ALA A 27 -11.46 -24.75 -4.72
CA ALA A 27 -10.34 -25.62 -4.36
C ALA A 27 -9.13 -24.80 -3.86
N PHE A 28 -8.80 -23.70 -4.54
CA PHE A 28 -7.80 -22.73 -4.08
C PHE A 28 -8.15 -22.18 -2.69
N ALA A 29 -9.39 -21.70 -2.52
CA ALA A 29 -9.90 -21.16 -1.27
C ALA A 29 -9.74 -22.15 -0.11
N ARG A 30 -10.13 -23.41 -0.33
CA ARG A 30 -9.96 -24.49 0.67
C ARG A 30 -8.49 -24.77 0.98
N ALA A 31 -7.63 -24.85 -0.04
CA ALA A 31 -6.20 -25.15 0.13
C ALA A 31 -5.46 -24.09 0.95
N HIS A 32 -5.91 -22.84 0.89
CA HIS A 32 -5.27 -21.71 1.56
C HIS A 32 -6.06 -21.16 2.76
N GLY A 33 -7.18 -21.79 3.14
CA GLY A 33 -8.01 -21.34 4.26
C GLY A 33 -8.64 -19.97 4.07
N VAL A 34 -8.95 -19.58 2.82
CA VAL A 34 -9.53 -18.27 2.47
C VAL A 34 -11.00 -18.45 2.08
N SER A 35 -11.85 -17.45 2.31
CA SER A 35 -13.23 -17.47 1.83
C SER A 35 -13.28 -17.43 0.28
N PRO A 36 -14.07 -18.30 -0.39
CA PRO A 36 -14.26 -18.24 -1.84
C PRO A 36 -14.74 -16.88 -2.33
N ARG A 37 -15.58 -16.19 -1.55
CA ARG A 37 -16.08 -14.85 -1.92
C ARG A 37 -14.94 -13.83 -2.05
N LYS A 38 -13.99 -13.85 -1.11
CA LYS A 38 -12.81 -12.97 -1.16
C LYS A 38 -11.93 -13.27 -2.38
N VAL A 39 -11.86 -14.53 -2.80
CA VAL A 39 -11.10 -14.92 -4.00
C VAL A 39 -11.81 -14.41 -5.26
N TYR A 40 -13.14 -14.51 -5.35
CA TYR A 40 -13.93 -13.92 -6.44
C TYR A 40 -13.78 -12.40 -6.50
N ASP A 41 -13.98 -11.70 -5.36
CA ASP A 41 -13.83 -10.24 -5.29
C ASP A 41 -12.43 -9.78 -5.72
N ALA A 42 -11.39 -10.55 -5.36
CA ALA A 42 -10.02 -10.29 -5.78
C ALA A 42 -9.74 -10.68 -7.23
N GLN A 43 -10.45 -11.64 -7.81
CA GLN A 43 -10.32 -12.03 -9.22
C GLN A 43 -11.01 -11.02 -10.14
N ASP A 44 -12.18 -10.52 -9.75
CA ASP A 44 -12.99 -9.53 -10.47
C ASP A 44 -12.42 -8.10 -10.34
N GLY A 45 -11.38 -7.93 -9.52
CA GLY A 45 -10.75 -6.64 -9.25
C GLY A 45 -11.60 -5.68 -8.43
N ALA A 46 -12.65 -6.18 -7.78
CA ALA A 46 -13.50 -5.39 -6.89
C ALA A 46 -12.73 -4.91 -5.65
N ARG A 47 -11.90 -5.78 -5.06
CA ARG A 47 -11.11 -5.45 -3.87
C ARG A 47 -9.91 -6.37 -3.70
N TYR A 48 -8.79 -5.81 -3.22
CA TYR A 48 -7.68 -6.63 -2.72
C TYR A 48 -7.94 -7.10 -1.30
N HIS A 49 -7.81 -8.41 -1.08
CA HIS A 49 -7.89 -9.02 0.24
C HIS A 49 -6.50 -9.49 0.67
N GLU A 50 -6.07 -9.10 1.87
CA GLU A 50 -4.75 -9.47 2.41
C GLU A 50 -4.56 -10.98 2.50
N GLU A 51 -5.60 -11.74 2.87
CA GLU A 51 -5.58 -13.20 2.93
C GLU A 51 -5.29 -13.84 1.57
N VAL A 52 -5.89 -13.28 0.50
CA VAL A 52 -5.67 -13.75 -0.88
C VAL A 52 -4.24 -13.44 -1.33
N ALA A 53 -3.74 -12.23 -1.02
CA ALA A 53 -2.34 -11.90 -1.28
C ALA A 53 -1.38 -12.82 -0.50
N ARG A 54 -1.67 -13.09 0.78
CA ARG A 54 -0.87 -14.00 1.62
C ARG A 54 -0.82 -15.41 1.07
N ALA A 55 -1.94 -15.93 0.57
CA ALA A 55 -2.03 -17.23 -0.10
C ALA A 55 -1.07 -17.34 -1.30
N LEU A 56 -0.78 -16.22 -1.97
CA LEU A 56 0.18 -16.13 -3.07
C LEU A 56 1.61 -15.82 -2.61
N GLY A 57 1.87 -15.77 -1.29
CA GLY A 57 3.17 -15.39 -0.73
C GLY A 57 3.45 -13.90 -0.83
N LEU A 58 2.42 -13.05 -0.87
CA LEU A 58 2.51 -11.61 -1.07
C LEU A 58 1.88 -10.82 0.09
N ALA A 59 2.39 -9.61 0.32
CA ALA A 59 1.75 -8.60 1.16
C ALA A 59 1.20 -7.47 0.29
N VAL A 60 -0.01 -7.00 0.60
CA VAL A 60 -0.55 -5.77 0.01
C VAL A 60 0.20 -4.58 0.61
N THR A 61 0.76 -3.73 -0.23
CA THR A 61 1.50 -2.55 0.21
C THR A 61 1.02 -1.29 -0.49
N VAL A 62 1.04 -0.17 0.23
CA VAL A 62 0.74 1.15 -0.34
C VAL A 62 2.05 1.86 -0.66
N ARG A 63 2.14 2.40 -1.87
CA ARG A 63 3.32 3.15 -2.34
C ARG A 63 2.89 4.49 -2.93
N TYR A 64 3.72 5.50 -2.72
CA TYR A 64 3.45 6.87 -3.14
C TYR A 64 4.41 7.24 -4.27
N PRO A 65 3.92 7.51 -5.48
CA PRO A 65 4.76 8.01 -6.56
C PRO A 65 5.26 9.42 -6.24
N VAL A 66 6.51 9.71 -6.60
CA VAL A 66 7.06 11.07 -6.51
C VAL A 66 6.60 11.88 -7.74
N ILE A 67 6.12 13.11 -7.56
CA ILE A 67 5.62 13.94 -8.67
C ILE A 67 6.71 14.20 -9.72
N ALA A 68 7.94 14.49 -9.27
CA ALA A 68 9.08 14.76 -10.15
C ALA A 68 9.55 13.53 -10.94
N ASP A 69 9.34 12.32 -10.41
CA ASP A 69 9.59 11.05 -11.09
C ASP A 69 8.55 10.00 -10.66
N PRO A 70 7.43 9.88 -11.39
CA PRO A 70 6.34 8.97 -11.03
C PRO A 70 6.72 7.48 -11.05
N LYS A 71 7.90 7.12 -11.59
CA LYS A 71 8.41 5.75 -11.53
C LYS A 71 9.03 5.44 -10.18
N THR A 72 9.47 6.45 -9.45
CA THR A 72 9.97 6.31 -8.09
C THR A 72 8.80 6.17 -7.11
N LEU A 73 8.70 4.98 -6.50
CA LEU A 73 7.65 4.62 -5.56
C LEU A 73 8.22 4.55 -4.15
N VAL A 74 7.74 5.40 -3.24
CA VAL A 74 8.21 5.42 -1.85
C VAL A 74 7.19 4.81 -0.89
N ALA A 75 7.67 4.29 0.24
CA ALA A 75 6.81 3.82 1.33
C ALA A 75 6.19 5.01 2.09
N GLY A 76 5.10 4.75 2.82
CA GLY A 76 4.45 5.78 3.65
C GLY A 76 5.36 6.36 4.72
N THR A 77 6.33 5.58 5.22
CA THR A 77 7.35 6.06 6.18
C THR A 77 8.12 7.26 5.64
N VAL A 78 8.55 7.20 4.38
CA VAL A 78 9.24 8.31 3.69
C VAL A 78 8.34 9.54 3.57
N VAL A 79 7.05 9.35 3.31
CA VAL A 79 6.07 10.45 3.25
C VAL A 79 5.90 11.11 4.63
N TYR A 80 5.81 10.31 5.69
CA TYR A 80 5.73 10.81 7.07
C TYR A 80 7.02 11.51 7.50
N GLU A 81 8.19 11.00 7.14
CA GLU A 81 9.48 11.65 7.39
C GLU A 81 9.55 13.02 6.71
N LYS A 82 9.09 13.11 5.45
CA LYS A 82 9.00 14.39 4.73
C LYS A 82 8.01 15.35 5.36
N LEU A 83 6.83 14.87 5.76
CA LEU A 83 5.84 15.67 6.49
C LEU A 83 6.41 16.21 7.81
N ASN A 84 7.06 15.37 8.60
CA ASN A 84 7.66 15.77 9.87
C ASN A 84 8.79 16.78 9.67
N SER A 85 9.60 16.61 8.63
CA SER A 85 10.66 17.57 8.27
C SER A 85 10.08 18.92 7.83
N PHE A 86 9.01 18.90 7.05
CA PHE A 86 8.28 20.09 6.63
C PHE A 86 7.73 20.86 7.85
N ILE A 87 7.04 20.17 8.78
CA ILE A 87 6.50 20.79 10.00
C ILE A 87 7.60 21.46 10.84
N ARG A 88 8.78 20.81 10.95
CA ARG A 88 9.94 21.40 11.66
C ARG A 88 10.45 22.65 10.95
N ALA A 89 10.50 22.66 9.62
CA ALA A 89 10.95 23.79 8.83
C ALA A 89 10.00 25.01 8.93
N SER A 90 8.68 24.78 9.01
CA SER A 90 7.67 25.84 9.19
C SER A 90 7.65 26.47 10.59
N LYS A 91 8.54 26.05 11.51
CA LYS A 91 8.71 26.57 12.89
C LYS A 91 7.52 26.36 13.85
N SER A 92 6.31 26.14 13.34
CA SER A 92 5.13 25.79 14.13
C SER A 92 4.15 24.91 13.35
N GLN A 93 3.38 24.10 14.07
CA GLN A 93 2.33 23.28 13.46
C GLN A 93 1.20 24.13 12.84
N ARG A 94 0.98 25.35 13.36
CA ARG A 94 -0.01 26.29 12.80
C ARG A 94 0.42 26.80 11.43
N ALA A 95 1.67 27.26 11.30
CA ALA A 95 2.23 27.71 10.03
C ALA A 95 2.25 26.57 9.00
N ALA A 96 2.70 25.38 9.41
CA ALA A 96 2.68 24.21 8.52
C ALA A 96 1.26 23.87 8.03
N ALA A 97 0.25 23.93 8.90
CA ALA A 97 -1.13 23.66 8.51
C ALA A 97 -1.67 24.67 7.50
N GLU A 98 -1.34 25.95 7.68
CA GLU A 98 -1.68 27.03 6.76
C GLU A 98 -1.05 26.84 5.39
N GLU A 99 0.26 26.55 5.33
CA GLU A 99 0.97 26.27 4.07
C GLU A 99 0.41 25.02 3.35
N LEU A 100 0.01 24.00 4.12
CA LEU A 100 -0.60 22.77 3.59
C LEU A 100 -2.09 22.94 3.24
N GLY A 101 -2.71 24.09 3.52
CA GLY A 101 -4.12 24.33 3.24
C GLY A 101 -5.09 23.48 4.07
N VAL A 102 -4.70 23.09 5.29
CA VAL A 102 -5.51 22.25 6.20
C VAL A 102 -5.66 22.89 7.58
N SER A 103 -6.65 22.46 8.36
CA SER A 103 -6.75 22.91 9.76
C SER A 103 -5.67 22.25 10.63
N VAL A 104 -5.27 22.92 11.71
CA VAL A 104 -4.31 22.39 12.69
C VAL A 104 -4.75 21.04 13.26
N SER A 105 -6.05 20.89 13.55
CA SER A 105 -6.63 19.63 14.01
C SER A 105 -6.54 18.53 12.94
N HIS A 106 -6.76 18.88 11.68
CA HIS A 106 -6.60 17.93 10.58
C HIS A 106 -5.15 17.48 10.43
N LEU A 107 -4.19 18.42 10.45
CA LEU A 107 -2.76 18.11 10.40
C LEU A 107 -2.35 17.22 11.59
N SER A 108 -2.83 17.52 12.79
CA SER A 108 -2.59 16.69 13.98
C SER A 108 -3.10 15.25 13.79
N ASN A 109 -4.30 15.08 13.22
CA ASN A 109 -4.84 13.77 12.94
C ASN A 109 -4.03 13.00 11.88
N ILE A 110 -3.49 13.69 10.87
CA ILE A 110 -2.61 13.07 9.86
C ILE A 110 -1.31 12.61 10.52
N VAL A 111 -0.63 13.47 11.29
CA VAL A 111 0.63 13.15 11.98
C VAL A 111 0.48 11.95 12.92
N ASN A 112 -0.66 11.83 13.60
CA ASN A 112 -0.99 10.71 14.48
C ASN A 112 -1.55 9.48 13.75
N ALA A 113 -1.48 9.44 12.42
CA ALA A 113 -2.00 8.37 11.56
C ALA A 113 -3.51 8.04 11.78
N ARG A 114 -4.27 9.00 12.34
CA ARG A 114 -5.73 8.90 12.54
C ARG A 114 -6.51 9.28 11.29
N ARG A 115 -5.86 9.95 10.32
CA ARG A 115 -6.39 10.28 9.00
C ARG A 115 -5.37 10.01 7.91
N GLY A 116 -5.86 9.80 6.69
CA GLY A 116 -5.01 9.56 5.52
C GLY A 116 -4.25 10.80 5.08
N LEU A 117 -3.11 10.58 4.41
CA LEU A 117 -2.19 11.62 3.94
C LEU A 117 -2.72 12.44 2.74
N ALA A 118 -3.82 12.02 2.11
CA ALA A 118 -4.31 12.58 0.85
C ALA A 118 -4.32 14.12 0.77
N PRO A 119 -4.75 14.87 1.80
CA PRO A 119 -4.79 16.34 1.73
C PRO A 119 -3.41 17.01 1.58
N VAL A 120 -2.34 16.34 2.00
CA VAL A 120 -0.98 16.93 2.06
C VAL A 120 -0.03 16.37 1.00
N LEU A 121 -0.40 15.31 0.27
CA LEU A 121 0.49 14.61 -0.65
C LEU A 121 1.05 15.52 -1.74
N ALA A 122 0.19 16.29 -2.42
CA ALA A 122 0.60 17.13 -3.54
C ALA A 122 1.62 18.20 -3.11
N HIS A 123 1.38 18.84 -1.96
CA HIS A 123 2.29 19.83 -1.39
C HIS A 123 3.64 19.20 -1.00
N LEU A 124 3.61 17.96 -0.50
CA LEU A 124 4.82 17.19 -0.19
C LEU A 124 5.51 16.60 -1.45
N GLY A 125 4.99 16.86 -2.66
CA GLY A 125 5.60 16.37 -3.90
C GLY A 125 5.29 14.90 -4.22
N PHE A 126 4.17 14.37 -3.72
CA PHE A 126 3.73 12.99 -3.95
C PHE A 126 2.37 12.94 -4.67
N MET A 127 2.18 11.89 -5.46
CA MET A 127 0.91 11.57 -6.10
C MET A 127 0.02 10.73 -5.17
N ALA A 128 -1.22 10.49 -5.63
CA ALA A 128 -2.13 9.58 -4.96
C ALA A 128 -1.50 8.18 -4.75
N PRO A 129 -1.80 7.51 -3.63
CA PRO A 129 -1.24 6.20 -3.32
C PRO A 129 -1.63 5.15 -4.36
N LEU A 130 -0.68 4.28 -4.69
CA LEU A 130 -0.88 3.10 -5.52
C LEU A 130 -0.75 1.84 -4.68
N THR A 131 -1.61 0.86 -4.95
CA THR A 131 -1.44 -0.49 -4.41
C THR A 131 -0.35 -1.23 -5.18
N ARG A 132 0.56 -1.85 -4.43
CA ARG A 132 1.61 -2.76 -4.91
C ARG A 132 1.60 -4.01 -4.05
N PHE A 133 2.37 -5.01 -4.46
CA PHE A 133 2.51 -6.24 -3.71
C PHE A 133 3.98 -6.53 -3.48
N ALA A 134 4.35 -6.79 -2.23
CA ALA A 134 5.70 -7.18 -1.87
C ALA A 134 5.75 -8.69 -1.62
N PRO A 135 6.80 -9.41 -2.03
CA PRO A 135 7.03 -10.76 -1.55
C PRO A 135 7.04 -10.80 -0.03
N LEU A 136 6.32 -11.75 0.56
CA LEU A 136 6.53 -12.08 1.96
C LEU A 136 7.91 -12.72 2.04
N VAL A 137 8.84 -12.08 2.73
CA VAL A 137 10.08 -12.75 3.14
C VAL A 137 9.63 -13.94 3.97
N ARG A 138 9.79 -15.17 3.43
CA ARG A 138 9.59 -16.36 4.25
C ARG A 138 10.56 -16.23 5.42
N PRO A 139 10.14 -16.46 6.68
CA PRO A 139 11.14 -16.74 7.70
C PRO A 139 12.00 -17.87 7.15
N VAL A 140 13.31 -17.67 7.16
CA VAL A 140 14.26 -18.77 6.99
C VAL A 140 13.83 -19.78 8.04
N LYS A 141 13.31 -20.94 7.60
CA LYS A 141 13.26 -22.09 8.49
C LYS A 141 14.72 -22.46 8.68
N ASP A 142 15.33 -21.92 9.72
CA ASP A 142 16.63 -22.38 10.16
C ASP A 142 16.50 -23.86 10.54
N ALA A 143 17.37 -24.64 9.88
CA ALA A 143 17.91 -25.98 10.19
C ALA A 143 16.96 -27.06 10.73
#